data_AF-A0A0B9A5Q7-F1
#
_entry.id   AF-A0A0B9A5Q7-F1
#
_cell.length_a   1.000
_cell.length_b   1.000
_cell.length_c   1.000
_cell.angle_alpha   90.00
_cell.angle_beta   90.00
_cell.angle_gamma   90.00
#
_symmetry.space_group_name_H-M   'P 1'
#
loop_
_entity.id
_entity.type
_entity.pdbx_description
1 polymer ?
#
loop_
_entity_poly.entity_id
_entity_poly.type
_entity_poly.pdbx_seq_one_letter_code
_entity_poly.pdbx_strand_id
1 'polypeptide(L)'
;MTKAPQKSSSANARALLLPYTLGLVVAMAVVQVVIAATGGEVTILAGGLTALVAIGIAVWLWRTLRVLMRVRFGVAIAHVIAFVIVTASFNLHAIVRVMAIGFEVDGAGDTVRNLLESSWFGTTIVMSGLWGLGLLIHLIGSVIGHGWED
;
A
#
# COMPACT_ATOMS: atom_id res chain seq x y z
N MET A 1 -43.44 1.07 16.53
CA MET A 1 -42.42 0.04 16.21
C MET A 1 -41.07 0.73 16.04
N THR A 2 -40.24 0.70 17.07
CA THR A 2 -38.87 1.22 17.04
C THR A 2 -37.96 0.17 16.40
N LYS A 3 -37.42 0.43 15.21
CA LYS A 3 -36.34 -0.38 14.63
C LYS A 3 -35.15 -0.31 15.58
N ALA A 4 -34.76 -1.44 16.16
CA ALA A 4 -33.51 -1.51 16.93
C ALA A 4 -32.34 -1.12 16.03
N PRO A 5 -31.35 -0.36 16.53
CA PRO A 5 -30.17 0.00 15.74
C PRO A 5 -29.42 -1.28 15.37
N GLN A 6 -29.34 -1.54 14.08
CA GLN A 6 -28.64 -2.69 13.51
C GLN A 6 -27.15 -2.52 13.81
N LYS A 7 -26.64 -3.22 14.84
CA LYS A 7 -25.20 -3.23 15.17
C LYS A 7 -24.43 -3.71 13.95
N SER A 8 -23.84 -2.80 13.19
CA SER A 8 -23.04 -3.14 12.02
C SER A 8 -21.78 -3.89 12.46
N SER A 9 -21.75 -5.21 12.27
CA SER A 9 -20.65 -6.08 11.82
C SER A 9 -19.18 -5.74 12.15
N SER A 10 -18.86 -5.05 13.26
CA SER A 10 -17.47 -4.61 13.56
C SER A 10 -16.54 -5.81 13.84
N ALA A 11 -17.05 -6.85 14.49
CA ALA A 11 -16.32 -8.09 14.73
C ALA A 11 -15.90 -8.79 13.42
N ASN A 12 -16.74 -8.72 12.38
CA ASN A 12 -16.45 -9.33 11.08
C ASN A 12 -15.41 -8.52 10.29
N ALA A 13 -15.51 -7.19 10.33
CA ALA A 13 -14.53 -6.31 9.68
C ALA A 13 -13.14 -6.46 10.28
N ARG A 14 -13.01 -6.50 11.62
CA ARG A 14 -11.72 -6.72 12.29
C ARG A 14 -11.13 -8.09 11.96
N ALA A 15 -11.95 -9.15 12.02
CA ALA A 15 -11.51 -10.51 11.71
C ALA A 15 -11.01 -10.67 10.26
N LEU A 16 -11.50 -9.83 9.35
CA LEU A 16 -11.12 -9.86 7.94
C LEU A 16 -9.92 -8.94 7.62
N LEU A 17 -9.95 -7.70 8.09
CA LEU A 17 -8.97 -6.67 7.74
C LEU A 17 -7.67 -6.79 8.55
N LEU A 18 -7.71 -7.27 9.80
CA LEU A 18 -6.50 -7.38 10.62
C LEU A 18 -5.52 -8.42 10.07
N PRO A 19 -5.93 -9.66 9.74
CA PRO A 19 -5.01 -10.64 9.15
C PRO A 19 -4.46 -10.18 7.79
N TYR A 20 -5.30 -9.52 6.98
CA TYR A 20 -4.89 -8.91 5.73
C TYR A 20 -3.80 -7.84 5.92
N THR A 21 -4.01 -6.93 6.87
CA THR A 21 -3.05 -5.89 7.23
C THR A 21 -1.71 -6.49 7.66
N LEU A 22 -1.74 -7.44 8.60
CA LEU A 22 -0.53 -8.10 9.11
C LEU A 22 0.21 -8.87 8.00
N GLY A 23 -0.54 -9.57 7.14
CA GLY A 23 0.02 -10.26 5.98
C GLY A 23 0.75 -9.31 5.03
N LEU A 24 0.16 -8.14 4.75
CA LEU A 24 0.81 -7.12 3.91
C LEU A 24 2.03 -6.48 4.56
N VAL A 25 1.99 -6.22 5.87
CA VAL A 25 3.17 -5.72 6.61
C VAL A 25 4.32 -6.70 6.49
N VAL A 26 4.08 -8.00 6.73
CA VAL A 26 5.10 -9.04 6.61
C VAL A 26 5.61 -9.16 5.17
N ALA A 27 4.70 -9.17 4.19
CA ALA A 27 5.08 -9.28 2.78
C ALA A 27 5.95 -8.10 2.34
N MET A 28 5.56 -6.87 2.69
CA MET A 28 6.37 -5.69 2.35
C MET A 28 7.68 -5.65 3.13
N ALA A 29 7.71 -6.09 4.39
CA ALA A 29 8.97 -6.20 5.13
C ALA A 29 9.97 -7.13 4.40
N VAL A 30 9.50 -8.26 3.87
CA VAL A 30 10.34 -9.16 3.05
C VAL A 30 10.84 -8.46 1.80
N VAL A 31 9.99 -7.73 1.07
CA VAL A 31 10.42 -6.94 -0.11
C VAL A 31 11.50 -5.94 0.27
N GLN A 32 11.32 -5.20 1.36
CA GLN A 32 12.28 -4.19 1.81
C GLN A 32 13.61 -4.81 2.26
N VAL A 33 13.59 -5.97 2.91
CA VAL A 33 14.81 -6.72 3.27
C VAL A 33 15.56 -7.17 2.02
N VAL A 34 14.85 -7.67 0.99
CA VAL A 34 15.49 -8.06 -0.28
C VAL A 34 16.14 -6.87 -0.96
N ILE A 35 15.46 -5.72 -1.03
CA ILE A 35 16.03 -4.49 -1.60
C ILE A 35 17.31 -4.10 -0.85
N ALA A 36 17.28 -4.09 0.48
CA ALA A 36 18.44 -3.76 1.31
C ALA A 36 19.61 -4.74 1.06
N ALA A 37 19.32 -6.05 0.98
CA ALA A 37 20.32 -7.08 0.73
C ALA A 37 20.92 -7.02 -0.69
N THR A 38 20.19 -6.46 -1.68
CA THR A 38 20.67 -6.31 -3.06
C THR A 38 21.32 -4.94 -3.34
N GLY A 39 21.86 -4.28 -2.32
CA GLY A 39 22.56 -3.00 -2.47
C GLY A 39 21.65 -1.76 -2.49
N GLY A 40 20.38 -1.91 -2.07
CA GLY A 40 19.45 -0.81 -1.92
C GLY A 40 18.87 -0.26 -3.23
N GLU A 41 19.08 -0.93 -4.37
CA GLU A 41 18.40 -0.62 -5.63
C GLU A 41 17.12 -1.46 -5.79
N VAL A 42 16.10 -0.91 -6.46
CA VAL A 42 14.89 -1.67 -6.80
C VAL A 42 15.19 -2.54 -8.03
N THR A 43 15.67 -3.75 -7.78
CA THR A 43 16.02 -4.73 -8.82
C THR A 43 14.78 -5.40 -9.45
N ILE A 44 14.98 -6.14 -10.55
CA ILE A 44 13.94 -6.98 -11.16
C ILE A 44 13.34 -7.97 -10.14
N LEU A 45 14.17 -8.51 -9.24
CA LEU A 45 13.71 -9.40 -8.18
C LEU A 45 12.76 -8.67 -7.22
N ALA A 46 13.15 -7.49 -6.72
CA ALA A 46 12.31 -6.68 -5.85
C ALA A 46 11.01 -6.23 -6.53
N GLY A 47 11.09 -5.84 -7.81
CA GLY A 47 9.93 -5.54 -8.64
C GLY A 47 9.01 -6.76 -8.80
N GLY A 48 9.57 -7.94 -9.05
CA GLY A 48 8.83 -9.20 -9.15
C GLY A 48 8.14 -9.59 -7.85
N LEU A 49 8.81 -9.46 -6.70
CA LEU A 49 8.21 -9.69 -5.39
C LEU A 49 7.06 -8.70 -5.11
N THR A 50 7.22 -7.43 -5.49
CA THR A 50 6.17 -6.41 -5.36
C THR A 50 4.97 -6.75 -6.26
N ALA A 51 5.22 -7.22 -7.48
CA ALA A 51 4.17 -7.70 -8.38
C ALA A 51 3.43 -8.91 -7.78
N LEU A 52 4.13 -9.83 -7.13
CA LEU A 52 3.51 -10.95 -6.40
C LEU A 52 2.63 -10.45 -5.23
N VAL A 53 3.06 -9.42 -4.50
CA VAL A 53 2.22 -8.78 -3.47
C VAL A 53 0.94 -8.21 -4.09
N ALA A 54 1.05 -7.50 -5.21
CA ALA A 54 -0.11 -6.95 -5.93
C ALA A 54 -1.09 -8.05 -6.40
N ILE A 55 -0.56 -9.16 -6.95
CA ILE A 55 -1.36 -10.33 -7.33
C ILE A 55 -2.03 -10.93 -6.08
N GLY A 56 -1.28 -11.07 -4.97
CA GLY A 56 -1.81 -11.56 -3.71
C GLY A 56 -2.98 -10.72 -3.18
N ILE A 57 -2.86 -9.40 -3.27
CA ILE A 57 -3.95 -8.46 -2.94
C ILE A 57 -5.15 -8.67 -3.84
N ALA A 58 -4.95 -8.75 -5.17
CA ALA A 58 -6.04 -8.96 -6.11
C ALA A 58 -6.78 -10.29 -5.87
N VAL A 59 -6.03 -11.37 -5.62
CA VAL A 59 -6.59 -12.69 -5.29
C VAL A 59 -7.34 -12.65 -3.96
N TRP A 60 -6.77 -12.03 -2.93
CA TRP A 60 -7.43 -11.87 -1.63
C TRP A 60 -8.72 -11.06 -1.76
N LEU A 61 -8.68 -9.94 -2.48
CA LEU A 61 -9.82 -9.08 -2.72
C LEU A 61 -10.92 -9.85 -3.45
N TRP A 62 -10.60 -10.55 -4.54
CA TRP A 62 -11.58 -11.38 -5.26
C TRP A 62 -12.26 -12.38 -4.31
N ARG A 63 -11.48 -13.16 -3.55
CA ARG A 63 -12.01 -14.20 -2.66
C ARG A 63 -12.90 -13.63 -1.55
N THR A 64 -12.62 -12.41 -1.10
CA THR A 64 -13.31 -11.80 0.05
C THR A 64 -14.31 -10.71 -0.35
N LEU A 65 -14.41 -10.36 -1.64
CA LEU A 65 -15.16 -9.20 -2.15
C LEU A 65 -16.62 -9.20 -1.67
N ARG A 66 -17.31 -10.35 -1.76
CA ARG A 66 -18.71 -10.49 -1.33
C ARG A 66 -18.90 -10.21 0.17
N VAL A 67 -17.92 -10.56 0.99
CA VAL A 67 -17.94 -10.25 2.43
C VAL A 67 -17.62 -8.78 2.66
N LEU A 68 -16.61 -8.27 1.95
CA LEU A 68 -16.12 -6.90 2.06
C LEU A 68 -17.19 -5.86 1.66
N MET A 69 -17.99 -6.13 0.64
CA MET A 69 -19.11 -5.28 0.22
C MET A 69 -20.25 -5.18 1.24
N ARG A 70 -20.32 -6.08 2.23
CA ARG A 70 -21.30 -5.99 3.34
C ARG A 70 -20.82 -5.09 4.47
N VAL A 71 -19.53 -4.71 4.48
CA VAL A 71 -18.96 -3.77 5.43
C VAL A 71 -18.97 -2.40 4.77
N ARG A 72 -19.57 -1.40 5.42
CA ARG A 72 -19.57 -0.01 4.91
C ARG A 72 -18.13 0.44 4.71
N PHE A 73 -17.78 0.80 3.47
CA PHE A 73 -16.42 1.16 3.03
C PHE A 73 -15.36 0.05 3.07
N GLY A 74 -15.74 -1.23 3.20
CA GLY A 74 -14.77 -2.31 3.38
C GLY A 74 -13.73 -2.42 2.26
N VAL A 75 -14.16 -2.26 1.00
CA VAL A 75 -13.26 -2.29 -0.18
C VAL A 75 -12.31 -1.10 -0.17
N ALA A 76 -12.82 0.10 0.07
CA ALA A 76 -11.98 1.30 0.16
C ALA A 76 -10.96 1.20 1.29
N ILE A 77 -11.37 0.75 2.48
CA ILE A 77 -10.45 0.57 3.61
C ILE A 77 -9.37 -0.46 3.28
N ALA A 78 -9.71 -1.58 2.64
CA ALA A 78 -8.71 -2.57 2.23
C ALA A 78 -7.70 -2.00 1.23
N HIS A 79 -8.15 -1.15 0.29
CA HIS A 79 -7.26 -0.48 -0.65
C HIS A 79 -6.42 0.61 0.02
N VAL A 80 -6.96 1.37 0.99
CA VAL A 80 -6.20 2.31 1.81
C VAL A 80 -5.08 1.60 2.55
N ILE A 81 -5.38 0.48 3.21
CA ILE A 81 -4.38 -0.34 3.92
C ILE A 81 -3.26 -0.74 2.96
N ALA A 82 -3.61 -1.25 1.78
CA ALA A 82 -2.64 -1.68 0.79
C ALA A 82 -1.78 -0.52 0.27
N PHE A 83 -2.44 0.59 -0.12
CA PHE A 83 -1.77 1.80 -0.58
C PHE A 83 -0.79 2.32 0.47
N VAL A 84 -1.23 2.48 1.73
CA VAL A 84 -0.39 3.02 2.79
C VAL A 84 0.80 2.10 3.06
N ILE A 85 0.58 0.79 3.23
CA ILE A 85 1.68 -0.14 3.54
C ILE A 85 2.70 -0.19 2.39
N VAL A 86 2.24 -0.34 1.15
CA VAL A 86 3.14 -0.43 -0.01
C VAL A 86 3.89 0.88 -0.20
N THR A 87 3.16 1.99 -0.37
CA THR A 87 3.76 3.29 -0.66
C THR A 87 4.63 3.79 0.49
N ALA A 88 4.19 3.68 1.75
CA ALA A 88 4.99 4.13 2.88
C ALA A 88 6.26 3.28 3.04
N SER A 89 6.23 1.97 2.78
CA SER A 89 7.43 1.13 2.89
C SER A 89 8.52 1.54 1.89
N PHE A 90 8.15 1.83 0.63
CA PHE A 90 9.10 2.29 -0.38
C PHE A 90 9.61 3.71 -0.09
N ASN A 91 8.73 4.63 0.32
CA ASN A 91 9.16 5.98 0.69
C ASN A 91 10.07 5.98 1.92
N LEU A 92 9.77 5.15 2.93
CA LEU A 92 10.62 5.03 4.12
C LEU A 92 12.00 4.46 3.76
N HIS A 93 12.06 3.43 2.92
CA HIS A 93 13.34 2.89 2.46
C HIS A 93 14.13 3.94 1.67
N ALA A 94 13.47 4.66 0.76
CA ALA A 94 14.11 5.74 0.02
C ALA A 94 14.70 6.79 0.97
N ILE A 95 13.95 7.24 1.99
CA ILE A 95 14.43 8.19 3.01
C ILE A 95 15.65 7.63 3.74
N VAL A 96 15.60 6.38 4.23
CA VAL A 96 16.73 5.74 4.92
C VAL A 96 17.97 5.70 4.01
N ARG A 97 17.77 5.40 2.72
CA ARG A 97 18.87 5.37 1.73
C ARG A 97 19.44 6.76 1.47
N VAL A 98 18.59 7.78 1.29
CA VAL A 98 19.04 9.17 1.12
C VAL A 98 19.86 9.61 2.33
N MET A 99 19.38 9.32 3.54
CA MET A 99 20.10 9.65 4.77
C MET A 99 21.45 8.93 4.82
N ALA A 100 21.48 7.62 4.56
CA ALA A 100 22.72 6.84 4.56
C ALA A 100 23.77 7.38 3.58
N ILE A 101 23.37 7.69 2.33
CA ILE A 101 24.27 8.24 1.30
C ILE A 101 24.65 9.70 1.59
N GLY A 102 23.69 10.51 2.06
CA GLY A 102 23.89 11.93 2.36
C GLY A 102 24.86 12.19 3.52
N PHE A 103 25.09 11.20 4.39
CA PHE A 103 26.15 11.26 5.40
C PHE A 103 27.55 10.93 4.84
N GLU A 104 27.65 10.35 3.63
CA GLU A 104 28.93 9.96 3.02
C GLU A 104 29.47 10.97 2.00
N VAL A 105 28.64 11.87 1.45
CA VAL A 105 29.01 12.76 0.34
C VAL A 105 28.75 14.24 0.68
N ASP A 106 29.81 15.06 0.71
CA ASP A 106 29.73 16.53 0.71
C ASP A 106 29.19 17.01 -0.66
N GLY A 107 27.87 16.93 -0.88
CA GLY A 107 27.27 17.36 -2.15
C GLY A 107 25.80 17.00 -2.33
N ALA A 108 24.89 17.77 -1.71
CA ALA A 108 23.44 17.54 -1.80
C ALA A 108 22.87 17.51 -3.24
N GLY A 109 23.54 18.17 -4.20
CA GLY A 109 23.12 18.22 -5.60
C GLY A 109 23.28 16.89 -6.35
N ASP A 110 24.36 16.14 -6.09
CA ASP A 110 24.64 14.88 -6.78
C ASP A 110 23.76 13.73 -6.23
N THR A 111 23.40 13.77 -4.95
CA THR A 111 22.48 12.81 -4.33
C THR A 111 21.08 12.90 -4.94
N VAL A 112 20.55 14.12 -5.13
CA VAL A 112 19.21 14.33 -5.72
C VAL A 112 19.17 13.87 -7.18
N ARG A 113 20.20 14.19 -7.96
CA ARG A 113 20.28 13.76 -9.37
C ARG A 113 20.36 12.24 -9.49
N ASN A 114 21.20 11.58 -8.69
CA ASN A 114 21.28 10.12 -8.66
C ASN A 114 19.94 9.46 -8.27
N LEU A 115 19.17 10.05 -7.35
CA LEU A 115 17.84 9.55 -6.99
C LEU A 115 16.84 9.67 -8.14
N LEU A 116 16.81 10.81 -8.83
CA LEU A 116 15.93 11.06 -9.98
C LEU A 116 16.24 10.15 -11.17
N GLU A 117 17.52 9.82 -11.37
CA GLU A 117 17.99 8.90 -12.43
C GLU A 117 17.87 7.42 -12.01
N SER A 118 17.63 7.12 -10.72
CA SER A 118 17.57 5.75 -10.19
C SER A 118 16.20 5.08 -10.36
N SER A 119 16.21 3.76 -10.15
CA SER A 119 15.03 2.91 -10.07
C SER A 119 13.96 3.42 -9.07
N TRP A 120 14.38 4.18 -8.05
CA TRP A 120 13.53 4.73 -7.00
C TRP A 120 12.58 5.83 -7.47
N PHE A 121 12.97 6.65 -8.45
CA PHE A 121 12.08 7.69 -8.98
C PHE A 121 10.83 7.07 -9.61
N GLY A 122 11.04 6.09 -10.48
CA GLY A 122 9.96 5.30 -11.08
C GLY A 122 9.13 4.59 -10.01
N THR A 123 9.77 3.91 -9.06
CA THR A 123 9.04 3.17 -8.01
C THR A 123 8.21 4.10 -7.13
N THR A 124 8.73 5.25 -6.68
CA THR A 124 8.01 6.16 -5.80
C THR A 124 6.92 6.94 -6.53
N ILE A 125 7.15 7.41 -7.76
CA ILE A 125 6.16 8.21 -8.50
C ILE A 125 5.12 7.33 -9.20
N VAL A 126 5.55 6.35 -9.98
CA VAL A 126 4.63 5.53 -10.79
C VAL A 126 3.76 4.66 -9.88
N MET A 127 4.32 4.06 -8.82
CA MET A 127 3.50 3.27 -7.89
C MET A 127 2.55 4.16 -7.10
N SER A 128 3.00 5.31 -6.56
CA SER A 128 2.09 6.22 -5.84
C SER A 128 0.96 6.69 -6.76
N GLY A 129 1.26 6.99 -8.03
CA GLY A 129 0.27 7.38 -9.02
C GLY A 129 -0.76 6.27 -9.33
N LEU A 130 -0.30 5.07 -9.70
CA LEU A 130 -1.19 3.95 -10.06
C LEU A 130 -2.03 3.46 -8.87
N TRP A 131 -1.41 3.28 -7.71
CA TRP A 131 -2.11 2.82 -6.51
C TRP A 131 -3.03 3.92 -5.96
N GLY A 132 -2.60 5.18 -6.05
CA GLY A 132 -3.39 6.35 -5.67
C GLY A 132 -4.61 6.54 -6.57
N LEU A 133 -4.48 6.30 -7.87
CA LEU A 133 -5.62 6.29 -8.80
C LEU A 133 -6.61 5.17 -8.45
N GLY A 134 -6.13 3.96 -8.18
CA GLY A 134 -6.99 2.87 -7.70
C GLY A 134 -7.71 3.21 -6.40
N LEU A 135 -7.02 3.88 -5.47
CA LEU A 135 -7.62 4.35 -4.23
C LEU A 135 -8.70 5.41 -4.50
N LEU A 136 -8.43 6.38 -5.36
CA LEU A 136 -9.38 7.42 -5.74
C LEU A 136 -10.66 6.81 -6.32
N ILE A 137 -10.53 5.82 -7.22
CA ILE A 137 -11.68 5.10 -7.79
C ILE A 137 -12.50 4.43 -6.68
N HIS A 138 -11.86 3.74 -5.74
CA HIS A 138 -12.57 3.09 -4.63
C HIS A 138 -13.22 4.08 -3.65
N LEU A 139 -12.60 5.23 -3.41
CA LEU A 139 -13.17 6.30 -2.58
C LEU A 139 -14.37 6.96 -3.27
N ILE A 140 -14.29 7.27 -4.57
CA ILE A 140 -15.41 7.80 -5.36
C ILE A 140 -16.57 6.79 -5.34
N GLY A 141 -16.31 5.52 -5.64
CA GLY A 141 -17.32 4.47 -5.60
C GLY A 141 -17.96 4.33 -4.22
N SER A 142 -17.17 4.51 -3.15
CA SER A 142 -17.66 4.48 -1.77
C SER A 142 -18.58 5.65 -1.44
N VAL A 143 -18.21 6.87 -1.84
CA VAL A 143 -19.03 8.08 -1.63
C VAL A 143 -20.34 7.98 -2.41
N ILE A 144 -20.30 7.55 -3.67
CA ILE A 144 -21.50 7.39 -4.51
C ILE A 144 -22.42 6.28 -3.97
N GLY A 145 -21.85 5.14 -3.56
CA GLY A 145 -22.64 3.96 -3.19
C GLY A 145 -23.22 4.00 -1.78
N HIS A 146 -22.61 4.75 -0.86
CA HIS A 146 -22.98 4.72 0.56
C HIS A 146 -23.20 6.09 1.20
N GLY A 147 -22.96 7.20 0.50
CA GLY A 147 -22.91 8.52 1.13
C GLY A 147 -21.74 8.66 2.12
N TRP A 148 -21.59 9.84 2.72
CA TRP A 148 -20.56 10.09 3.75
C TRP A 148 -21.16 10.23 5.15
N GLU A 149 -22.30 10.94 5.28
CA GLU A 149 -22.90 11.30 6.57
C GLU A 149 -24.38 10.89 6.74
N ASP A 150 -25.02 10.30 5.72
CA ASP A 150 -26.45 9.90 5.75
C ASP A 150 -26.67 8.38 5.85
#